data_AF-A0AAW2QY12-F1
#
_entry.id   AF-A0AAW2QY12-F1
#
_cell.length_a   1.000
_cell.length_b   1.000
_cell.length_c   1.000
_cell.angle_alpha   90.00
_cell.angle_beta   90.00
_cell.angle_gamma   90.00
#
_symmetry.space_group_name_H-M   'P 1'
#
loop_
_entity.id
_entity.type
_entity.pdbx_description
1 polymer ?
#
loop_
_entity_poly.entity_id
_entity_poly.type
_entity_poly.pdbx_seq_one_letter_code
_entity_poly.pdbx_strand_id
1 'polypeptide(L)'
;MSTTVFTTTSAGGGGGQYMIGRKQQVFPVGLHAEYEEYETISQRLVDAAHVNDLQLALELVSHPSVDVSFIGTVCLKSRKTEVVLNGESASEVRIEFEEFRTDVTALFLAAHNGNIALVRNCW
;
A
#
# COMPACT_ATOMS: atom_id res chain seq x y z
N MET A 1 -22.79 13.88 -14.95
CA MET A 1 -22.49 14.92 -15.97
C MET A 1 -21.18 14.53 -16.63
N SER A 2 -21.22 14.04 -17.88
CA SER A 2 -20.02 13.52 -18.57
C SER A 2 -19.43 14.63 -19.43
N THR A 3 -18.26 15.12 -19.06
CA THR A 3 -17.59 16.23 -19.75
C THR A 3 -16.70 15.67 -20.85
N THR A 4 -17.11 15.84 -22.10
CA THR A 4 -16.29 15.52 -23.28
C THR A 4 -15.46 16.75 -23.67
N VAL A 5 -14.13 16.63 -23.65
CA VAL A 5 -13.22 17.70 -24.10
C VAL A 5 -12.79 17.41 -25.53
N PHE A 6 -12.99 18.36 -26.44
CA PHE A 6 -12.53 18.28 -27.83
C PHE A 6 -11.28 19.15 -28.02
N THR A 7 -10.12 18.54 -28.23
CA THR A 7 -8.91 19.23 -28.70
C THR A 7 -8.90 19.22 -30.23
N THR A 8 -9.11 20.39 -30.84
CA THR A 8 -8.86 20.62 -32.26
C THR A 8 -7.41 21.05 -32.47
N THR A 9 -6.68 20.34 -33.33
CA THR A 9 -5.44 20.84 -33.91
C THR A 9 -5.51 20.57 -35.42
N SER A 10 -5.71 21.64 -36.19
CA SER A 10 -5.71 21.62 -37.65
C SER A 10 -4.53 22.42 -38.17
N ALA A 11 -3.57 21.75 -38.80
CA ALA A 11 -2.62 22.36 -39.73
C ALA A 11 -2.08 21.28 -40.69
N GLY A 12 -2.09 21.57 -41.99
CA GLY A 12 -1.26 20.90 -43.00
C GLY A 12 -2.03 20.03 -43.99
N GLY A 13 -2.15 20.52 -45.24
CA GLY A 13 -2.84 19.85 -46.34
C GLY A 13 -2.00 18.81 -47.08
N GLY A 14 -2.68 18.05 -47.95
CA GLY A 14 -2.07 17.34 -49.07
C GLY A 14 -2.29 15.82 -49.10
N GLY A 15 -3.35 15.39 -49.79
CA GLY A 15 -3.38 14.21 -50.67
C GLY A 15 -3.09 12.82 -50.10
N GLY A 16 -4.14 12.01 -49.92
CA GLY A 16 -4.04 10.55 -49.75
C GLY A 16 -5.04 9.99 -48.75
N GLN A 17 -6.33 9.96 -49.10
CA GLN A 17 -7.37 9.38 -48.23
C GLN A 17 -7.33 7.85 -48.30
N TYR A 18 -6.49 7.23 -47.48
CA TYR A 18 -6.87 5.96 -46.86
C TYR A 18 -7.71 6.30 -45.62
N MET A 19 -9.00 5.98 -45.66
CA MET A 19 -9.84 6.02 -44.48
C MET A 19 -9.44 4.83 -43.58
N ILE A 20 -8.31 4.95 -42.87
CA ILE A 20 -8.11 4.18 -41.65
C ILE A 20 -9.19 4.72 -40.71
N GLY A 21 -10.29 3.97 -40.60
CA GLY A 21 -11.28 4.19 -39.57
C GLY A 21 -10.54 4.21 -38.24
N ARG A 22 -10.31 5.41 -37.70
CA ARG A 22 -9.94 5.60 -36.30
C ARG A 22 -11.10 5.04 -35.51
N LYS A 23 -11.04 3.75 -35.21
CA LYS A 23 -11.78 3.17 -34.10
C LYS A 23 -11.29 3.95 -32.90
N GLN A 24 -12.10 4.92 -32.46
CA GLN A 24 -11.90 5.60 -31.19
C GLN A 24 -11.78 4.49 -30.15
N GLN A 25 -10.55 4.19 -29.72
CA GLN A 25 -10.34 3.26 -28.62
C GLN A 25 -10.77 4.00 -27.37
N VAL A 26 -12.02 3.76 -26.97
CA VAL A 26 -12.55 4.20 -25.69
C VAL A 26 -12.11 3.15 -24.68
N PHE A 27 -11.09 3.47 -23.89
CA PHE A 27 -10.74 2.67 -22.72
C PHE A 27 -11.73 3.02 -21.61
N PRO A 28 -12.39 2.04 -20.97
CA PRO A 28 -13.22 2.31 -19.81
C PRO A 28 -12.34 2.85 -18.67
N VAL A 29 -12.47 4.14 -18.37
CA VAL A 29 -11.73 4.82 -17.29
C VAL A 29 -12.14 4.32 -15.90
N GLY A 30 -13.28 3.64 -15.77
CA GLY A 30 -13.80 3.13 -14.49
C GLY A 30 -13.00 1.96 -13.90
N LEU A 31 -12.47 1.05 -14.75
CA LEU A 31 -11.78 -0.15 -14.25
C LEU A 31 -10.53 0.23 -13.45
N HIS A 32 -9.72 1.16 -13.98
CA HIS A 32 -8.46 1.54 -13.35
C HIS A 32 -8.69 2.26 -12.02
N ALA A 33 -9.71 3.12 -11.93
CA ALA A 33 -10.06 3.80 -10.68
C ALA A 33 -10.51 2.82 -9.59
N GLU A 34 -11.28 1.79 -9.97
CA GLU A 34 -11.70 0.74 -9.04
C GLU A 34 -10.48 -0.04 -8.50
N TYR A 35 -9.57 -0.51 -9.36
CA TYR A 35 -8.35 -1.23 -8.92
C TYR A 35 -7.45 -0.41 -8.00
N GLU A 36 -7.27 0.89 -8.29
CA GLU A 36 -6.53 1.80 -7.42
C GLU A 36 -7.23 1.97 -6.06
N GLU A 37 -8.56 1.97 -6.02
CA GLU A 37 -9.33 1.99 -4.77
C GLU A 37 -9.18 0.69 -3.96
N TYR A 38 -9.18 -0.48 -4.61
CA TYR A 38 -8.92 -1.78 -3.97
C TYR A 38 -7.51 -1.84 -3.34
N GLU A 39 -6.49 -1.41 -4.09
CA GLU A 39 -5.10 -1.39 -3.63
C GLU A 39 -4.90 -0.38 -2.49
N THR A 40 -5.51 0.81 -2.59
CA THR A 40 -5.40 1.83 -1.54
C THR A 40 -6.10 1.43 -0.24
N ILE A 41 -7.24 0.75 -0.28
CA ILE A 41 -7.91 0.26 0.94
C ILE A 41 -7.08 -0.83 1.63
N SER A 42 -6.47 -1.72 0.83
CA SER A 42 -5.65 -2.82 1.37
C SER A 42 -4.31 -2.31 1.94
N GLN A 43 -3.66 -1.35 1.27
CA GLN A 43 -2.49 -0.66 1.82
C GLN A 43 -2.84 0.12 3.09
N ARG A 44 -3.99 0.81 3.14
CA ARG A 44 -4.45 1.51 4.35
C ARG A 44 -4.66 0.56 5.53
N LEU A 45 -5.10 -0.68 5.29
CA LEU A 45 -5.19 -1.69 6.34
C LEU A 45 -3.80 -2.06 6.87
N VAL A 46 -2.82 -2.25 5.97
CA VAL A 46 -1.41 -2.47 6.36
C VAL A 46 -0.89 -1.31 7.21
N ASP A 47 -1.14 -0.07 6.80
CA ASP A 47 -0.71 1.13 7.52
C ASP A 47 -1.37 1.22 8.91
N ALA A 48 -2.68 0.96 9.01
CA ALA A 48 -3.42 0.94 10.27
C ALA A 48 -2.89 -0.16 11.22
N ALA A 49 -2.60 -1.35 10.69
CA ALA A 49 -1.99 -2.44 11.45
C ALA A 49 -0.59 -2.08 11.95
N HIS A 50 0.20 -1.37 11.13
CA HIS A 50 1.56 -0.95 11.45
C HIS A 50 1.60 0.02 12.65
N VAL A 51 0.72 1.05 12.65
CA VAL A 51 0.63 2.01 13.76
C VAL A 51 -0.21 1.51 14.94
N ASN A 52 -0.70 0.26 14.86
CA ASN A 52 -1.56 -0.38 15.86
C ASN A 52 -2.89 0.37 16.12
N ASP A 53 -3.45 0.99 15.08
CA ASP A 53 -4.80 1.58 15.14
C ASP A 53 -5.84 0.47 14.93
N LEU A 54 -6.25 -0.14 16.05
CA LEU A 54 -7.21 -1.24 16.03
C LEU A 54 -8.58 -0.81 15.49
N GLN A 55 -9.04 0.41 15.77
CA GLN A 55 -10.38 0.83 15.34
C GLN A 55 -10.43 0.96 13.82
N LEU A 56 -9.47 1.68 13.24
CA LEU A 56 -9.39 1.83 11.79
C LEU A 56 -9.14 0.49 11.09
N ALA A 57 -8.27 -0.37 11.65
CA ALA A 57 -8.00 -1.68 11.06
C ALA A 57 -9.25 -2.58 11.03
N LEU A 58 -10.08 -2.56 12.07
CA LEU A 58 -11.34 -3.32 12.09
C LEU A 58 -12.38 -2.76 11.11
N GLU A 59 -12.46 -1.44 10.98
CA GLU A 59 -13.31 -0.80 9.97
C GLU A 59 -12.90 -1.23 8.55
N LEU A 60 -11.60 -1.17 8.25
CA LEU A 60 -11.06 -1.52 6.94
C LEU A 60 -11.19 -3.02 6.62
N VAL A 61 -10.95 -3.92 7.59
CA VAL A 61 -11.15 -5.37 7.40
C VAL A 61 -12.61 -5.72 7.10
N SER A 62 -13.57 -4.94 7.61
CA SER A 62 -14.99 -5.17 7.32
C SER A 62 -15.38 -4.76 5.89
N HIS A 63 -14.51 -4.07 5.16
CA HIS A 63 -14.80 -3.57 3.83
C HIS A 63 -14.76 -4.69 2.78
N PRO A 64 -15.78 -4.89 1.93
CA PRO A 64 -15.85 -6.02 0.98
C PRO A 64 -14.71 -6.09 -0.04
N SER A 65 -14.02 -4.97 -0.26
CA SER A 65 -12.93 -4.82 -1.23
C SER A 65 -11.54 -5.04 -0.63
N VAL A 66 -11.43 -5.21 0.69
CA VAL A 66 -10.13 -5.32 1.33
C VAL A 66 -9.52 -6.70 1.06
N ASP A 67 -8.26 -6.73 0.61
CA ASP A 67 -7.48 -7.95 0.57
C ASP A 67 -6.60 -8.02 1.81
N VAL A 68 -6.97 -8.88 2.76
CA VAL A 68 -6.19 -9.12 3.99
C VAL A 68 -4.83 -9.77 3.74
N SER A 69 -4.65 -10.39 2.56
CA SER A 69 -3.40 -10.99 2.12
C SER A 69 -2.53 -10.03 1.31
N PHE A 70 -2.99 -8.80 1.11
CA PHE A 70 -2.22 -7.77 0.41
C PHE A 70 -0.87 -7.53 1.09
N ILE A 71 0.17 -7.46 0.26
CA ILE A 71 1.54 -7.20 0.68
C ILE A 71 1.79 -5.71 0.47
N GLY A 72 1.84 -4.97 1.58
CA GLY A 72 2.17 -3.55 1.59
C GLY A 72 3.58 -3.29 2.10
N THR A 73 4.14 -2.14 1.73
CA THR A 73 5.47 -1.75 2.19
C THR A 73 5.39 -0.82 3.40
N VAL A 74 6.13 -1.14 4.47
CA VAL A 74 6.22 -0.32 5.69
C VAL A 74 7.66 -0.16 6.15
N CYS A 75 7.93 0.85 6.97
CA CYS A 75 9.20 1.00 7.68
C CYS A 75 9.06 0.48 9.11
N LEU A 76 9.59 -0.70 9.39
CA LEU A 76 9.59 -1.27 10.73
C LEU A 76 10.77 -0.73 11.53
N LYS A 77 10.53 -0.52 12.82
CA LYS A 77 11.55 -0.13 13.79
C LYS A 77 11.80 -1.27 14.76
N SER A 78 12.98 -1.88 14.67
CA SER A 78 13.40 -2.96 15.58
C SER A 78 14.38 -2.45 16.62
N ARG A 79 14.23 -2.93 17.86
CA ARG A 79 15.15 -2.64 18.95
C ARG A 79 16.28 -3.66 18.95
N LYS A 80 17.50 -3.18 18.72
CA LYS A 80 18.73 -3.95 18.85
C LYS A 80 19.34 -3.69 20.22
N THR A 81 19.63 -4.74 20.97
CA THR A 81 20.26 -4.64 22.29
C THR A 81 21.53 -5.47 22.29
N GLU A 82 22.66 -4.82 22.54
CA GLU A 82 23.97 -5.44 22.56
C GLU A 82 24.63 -5.24 23.92
N VAL A 83 25.36 -6.26 24.38
CA VAL A 83 26.19 -6.16 25.58
C VAL A 83 27.64 -6.05 25.13
N VAL A 84 28.26 -4.91 25.42
CA VAL A 84 29.66 -4.65 25.12
C VAL A 84 30.49 -5.03 26.34
N LEU A 85 31.33 -6.06 26.18
CA LEU A 85 32.22 -6.54 27.22
C LEU A 85 33.48 -5.68 27.25
N ASN A 86 33.83 -5.16 28.42
CA ASN A 86 35.00 -4.28 28.62
C ASN A 86 36.11 -4.95 29.46
N GLY A 87 36.30 -6.26 29.25
CA GLY A 87 37.31 -7.04 29.99
C GLY A 87 37.05 -7.06 31.50
N GLU A 88 37.96 -6.48 32.27
CA GLU A 88 37.86 -6.38 33.74
C GLU A 88 36.95 -5.22 34.21
N SER A 89 36.50 -4.36 33.29
CA SER A 89 35.58 -3.25 33.59
C SER A 89 34.11 -3.67 33.45
N ALA A 90 33.21 -2.84 33.99
CA ALA A 90 31.77 -3.05 33.86
C ALA A 90 31.35 -3.17 32.38
N SER A 91 30.50 -4.16 32.11
CA SER A 91 29.90 -4.33 30.79
C SER A 91 28.87 -3.24 30.53
N GLU A 92 28.80 -2.78 29.28
CA GLU A 92 27.86 -1.76 28.84
C GLU A 92 26.70 -2.43 28.10
N VAL A 93 25.46 -2.01 28.37
CA VAL A 93 24.28 -2.43 27.59
C VAL A 93 23.92 -1.29 26.64
N ARG A 94 24.08 -1.53 25.34
CA ARG A 94 23.71 -0.59 24.28
C ARG A 94 22.35 -0.95 23.71
N ILE A 95 21.49 0.05 23.55
CA ILE A 95 20.19 -0.09 22.93
C ILE A 95 20.16 0.85 21.72
N GLU A 96 20.02 0.27 20.54
CA GLU A 96 19.91 0.98 19.27
C GLU A 96 18.56 0.62 18.65
N PHE A 97 18.03 1.54 17.84
CA PHE A 97 16.86 1.25 17.02
C PHE A 97 17.25 1.31 15.55
N GLU A 98 16.94 0.24 14.84
CA GLU A 98 17.17 0.13 13.42
C GLU A 98 15.83 0.23 12.70
N GLU A 99 15.76 1.06 11.67
CA GLU A 99 14.60 1.19 10.81
C GLU A 99 14.91 0.55 9.47
N PHE A 100 14.05 -0.37 9.04
CA PHE A 100 14.19 -1.03 7.75
C PHE A 100 12.86 -1.07 7.02
N ARG A 101 12.94 -0.80 5.71
CA ARG A 101 11.80 -0.88 4.80
C ARG A 101 11.59 -2.33 4.39
N THR A 102 10.39 -2.84 4.57
CA THR A 102 10.04 -4.23 4.28
C THR A 102 8.62 -4.35 3.76
N ASP A 103 8.39 -5.40 2.99
CA ASP A 103 7.08 -5.77 2.47
C ASP A 103 6.46 -6.81 3.41
N VAL A 104 5.25 -6.53 3.90
CA VAL A 104 4.55 -7.34 4.90
C VAL A 104 3.04 -7.27 4.70
N THR A 105 2.33 -8.24 5.26
CA THR A 105 0.85 -8.22 5.31
C THR A 105 0.35 -7.58 6.60
N ALA A 106 -0.92 -7.19 6.61
CA ALA A 106 -1.57 -6.68 7.82
C ALA A 106 -1.58 -7.72 8.96
N LEU A 107 -1.70 -9.02 8.64
CA LEU A 107 -1.64 -10.11 9.61
C LEU A 107 -0.27 -10.20 10.31
N PHE A 108 0.83 -10.06 9.54
CA PHE A 108 2.18 -10.05 10.11
C PHE A 108 2.32 -8.92 11.14
N LEU A 109 1.87 -7.72 10.79
CA LEU A 109 1.90 -6.55 11.67
C LEU A 109 1.02 -6.71 12.90
N ALA A 110 -0.20 -7.25 12.73
CA ALA A 110 -1.10 -7.55 13.83
C ALA A 110 -0.47 -8.54 14.83
N ALA A 111 0.18 -9.60 14.32
CA ALA A 111 0.87 -10.58 15.15
C ALA A 111 2.11 -9.97 15.84
N HIS A 112 2.91 -9.19 15.11
CA HIS A 112 4.09 -8.49 15.64
C HIS A 112 3.70 -7.54 16.79
N ASN A 113 2.58 -6.83 16.66
CA ASN A 113 2.08 -5.88 17.66
C ASN A 113 1.27 -6.56 18.78
N GLY A 114 1.08 -7.90 18.74
CA GLY A 114 0.28 -8.63 19.74
C GLY A 114 -1.21 -8.33 19.68
N ASN A 115 -1.71 -7.83 18.56
CA ASN A 115 -3.11 -7.45 18.38
C ASN A 115 -3.97 -8.67 18.02
N ILE A 116 -4.34 -9.44 19.04
CA ILE A 116 -5.14 -10.68 18.89
C ILE A 116 -6.52 -10.41 18.27
N ALA A 117 -7.11 -9.25 18.53
CA ALA A 117 -8.40 -8.88 17.94
C ALA A 117 -8.28 -8.76 16.41
N LEU A 118 -7.25 -8.08 15.91
CA LEU A 118 -7.01 -7.95 14.47
C LEU A 118 -6.59 -9.27 13.83
N VAL A 119 -5.72 -10.06 14.49
CA VAL A 119 -5.32 -11.40 14.01
C VAL A 119 -6.53 -12.29 13.72
N ARG A 120 -7.53 -12.29 14.62
CA ARG A 120 -8.75 -13.11 14.46
C ARG A 120 -9.67 -12.69 13.32
N ASN A 121 -9.55 -11.46 12.84
CA ASN A 121 -10.35 -10.97 11.72
C ASN A 121 -9.63 -11.11 10.37
N CYS A 122 -8.31 -11.35 10.39
CA CYS A 122 -7.51 -11.60 9.19
C CYS A 122 -7.31 -13.09 8.88
N TRP A 123 -7.86 -14.02 9.67
CA TRP A 123 -7.68 -15.48 9.54
C TRP A 123 -8.99 -16.25 9.59
#